data_AF-X0VND2-F1
#
_entry.id   AF-X0VND2-F1
#
_cell.length_a   1.000
_cell.length_b   1.000
_cell.length_c   1.000
_cell.angle_alpha   90.00
_cell.angle_beta   90.00
_cell.angle_gamma   90.00
#
_symmetry.space_group_name_H-M   'P 1'
#
loop_
_entity.id
_entity.type
_entity.pdbx_description
1 polymer ?
#
loop_
_entity_poly.entity_id
_entity_poly.type
_entity_poly.pdbx_seq_one_letter_code
_entity_poly.pdbx_strand_id
1 'polypeptide(L)'
;MVEVIKALRGPRFEIHHIARDKFGNGIAVRVYGEMKIAGKETVYARELGLNTLEVLMLQPEAADHIMYGTSVWINHKGELDNWASVDIFAPATNYEYTAGARVGPMSAPNTLPHEGSLWLGFIALGE
;
A
#
# COMPACT_ATOMS: atom_id res chain seq x y z
N MET A 1 10.41 -10.84 -14.00
CA MET A 1 10.85 -11.55 -12.77
C MET A 1 10.37 -10.69 -11.62
N VAL A 2 9.57 -11.24 -10.70
CA VAL A 2 9.00 -10.48 -9.58
C VAL A 2 10.05 -10.37 -8.49
N GLU A 3 10.32 -9.17 -8.01
CA GLU A 3 11.19 -8.93 -6.86
C GLU A 3 10.32 -8.86 -5.60
N VAL A 4 10.63 -9.69 -4.60
CA VAL A 4 9.90 -9.75 -3.34
C VAL A 4 10.72 -9.08 -2.24
N ILE A 5 10.25 -7.95 -1.74
CA ILE A 5 10.85 -7.23 -0.61
C ILE A 5 10.01 -7.53 0.64
N LYS A 6 10.59 -8.19 1.63
CA LYS A 6 9.88 -8.61 2.86
C LYS A 6 10.52 -8.00 4.10
N ALA A 7 9.76 -7.18 4.83
CA ALA A 7 10.11 -6.81 6.19
C ALA A 7 9.75 -7.93 7.18
N LEU A 8 10.54 -8.12 8.25
CA LEU A 8 10.27 -9.12 9.30
C LEU A 8 8.96 -8.82 10.07
N ARG A 9 8.54 -7.54 10.02
CA ARG A 9 7.26 -6.92 10.45
C ARG A 9 7.04 -5.71 9.53
N GLY A 10 5.83 -5.50 9.03
CA GLY A 10 5.51 -4.41 8.08
C GLY A 10 5.03 -4.90 6.71
N PRO A 11 4.82 -3.98 5.75
CA PRO A 11 4.33 -4.31 4.43
C PRO A 11 5.29 -5.24 3.68
N ARG A 12 4.71 -6.14 2.88
CA ARG A 12 5.43 -6.96 1.89
C ARG A 12 5.14 -6.39 0.51
N PHE A 13 6.16 -6.21 -0.31
CA PHE A 13 6.03 -5.70 -1.68
C PHE A 13 6.42 -6.76 -2.70
N GLU A 14 5.67 -6.82 -3.79
CA GLU A 14 5.94 -7.63 -4.97
C GLU A 14 5.99 -6.72 -6.19
N ILE A 15 7.21 -6.42 -6.64
CA ILE A 15 7.44 -5.48 -7.75
C ILE A 15 7.31 -6.24 -9.06
N HIS A 16 6.34 -5.85 -9.88
CA HIS A 16 6.05 -6.50 -11.16
C HIS A 16 6.73 -5.79 -12.32
N HIS A 17 6.72 -4.46 -12.30
CA HIS A 17 7.28 -3.66 -13.38
C HIS A 17 7.77 -2.29 -12.88
N ILE A 18 8.88 -1.82 -13.44
CA ILE A 18 9.41 -0.48 -13.22
C ILE A 18 9.60 0.18 -14.58
N ALA A 19 8.94 1.33 -14.77
CA ALA A 19 9.14 2.19 -15.93
C ALA A 19 9.92 3.44 -15.50
N ARG A 20 10.85 3.89 -16.34
CA ARG A 20 11.67 5.07 -16.11
C ARG A 20 11.58 6.00 -17.31
N ASP A 21 11.12 7.22 -17.08
CA ASP A 21 10.97 8.27 -18.07
C ASP A 21 12.04 9.34 -17.81
N LYS A 22 12.99 9.48 -18.73
CA LYS A 22 14.09 10.46 -18.60
C LYS A 22 13.72 11.76 -19.30
N PHE A 23 13.77 12.87 -18.58
CA PHE A 23 13.61 14.21 -19.15
C PHE A 23 14.72 15.15 -18.65
N GLY A 24 15.63 15.51 -19.56
CA GLY A 24 16.83 16.27 -19.21
C GLY A 24 17.71 15.49 -18.22
N ASN A 25 17.93 16.10 -17.06
CA ASN A 25 18.69 15.49 -15.94
C ASN A 25 17.79 14.75 -14.93
N GLY A 26 16.47 14.89 -15.03
CA GLY A 26 15.51 14.22 -14.16
C GLY A 26 15.11 12.84 -14.69
N ILE A 27 14.76 11.95 -13.77
CA ILE A 27 14.19 10.63 -14.07
C ILE A 27 12.92 10.50 -13.26
N ALA A 28 11.76 10.42 -13.93
CA ALA A 28 10.53 10.02 -13.29
C ALA A 28 10.42 8.50 -13.34
N VAL A 29 10.12 7.88 -12.20
CA VAL A 29 10.01 6.43 -12.04
C VAL A 29 8.57 6.08 -11.70
N ARG A 30 8.04 5.07 -12.39
CA ARG A 30 6.72 4.49 -12.15
C ARG A 30 6.88 3.03 -11.78
N VAL A 31 6.36 2.64 -10.62
CA VAL A 31 6.48 1.31 -10.06
C VAL A 31 5.11 0.67 -9.99
N TYR A 32 5.00 -0.53 -10.55
CA TYR A 32 3.79 -1.34 -10.58
C TYR A 32 4.05 -2.61 -9.79
N GLY A 33 3.11 -2.99 -8.94
CA GLY A 33 3.24 -4.20 -8.14
C GLY A 33 2.02 -4.47 -7.28
N GLU A 34 2.19 -5.40 -6.38
CA GLU A 34 1.24 -5.74 -5.33
C GLU A 34 1.90 -5.56 -3.97
N MET A 35 1.14 -5.13 -2.96
CA MET A 35 1.60 -5.07 -1.59
C MET A 35 0.63 -5.77 -0.65
N LYS A 36 1.16 -6.55 0.29
CA LYS A 36 0.39 -7.08 1.42
C LYS A 36 0.64 -6.17 2.62
N ILE A 37 -0.40 -5.46 3.05
CA ILE A 37 -0.29 -4.40 4.05
C ILE A 37 -1.51 -4.40 4.99
N ALA A 38 -1.30 -4.03 6.25
CA ALA A 38 -2.35 -3.78 7.22
C ALA A 38 -2.68 -2.28 7.29
N GLY A 39 -3.87 -1.93 7.79
CA GLY A 39 -4.23 -0.52 7.96
C GLY A 39 -3.33 0.20 8.98
N LYS A 40 -3.06 1.48 8.71
CA LYS A 40 -2.11 2.38 9.40
C LYS A 40 -0.63 2.00 9.24
N GLU A 41 -0.30 1.01 8.43
CA GLU A 41 1.10 0.78 8.08
C GLU A 41 1.62 1.86 7.12
N THR A 42 2.92 2.07 7.19
CA THR A 42 3.65 3.08 6.42
C THR A 42 4.39 2.42 5.28
N VAL A 43 4.34 3.04 4.10
CA VAL A 43 5.12 2.68 2.91
C VAL A 43 6.12 3.79 2.64
N TYR A 44 7.42 3.47 2.69
CA TYR A 44 8.47 4.44 2.39
C TYR A 44 8.82 4.45 0.90
N ALA A 45 9.18 5.62 0.36
CA ALA A 45 9.64 5.76 -1.03
C ALA A 45 10.77 4.77 -1.37
N ARG A 46 11.75 4.64 -0.47
CA ARG A 46 12.88 3.71 -0.62
C ARG A 46 12.49 2.24 -0.72
N GLU A 47 11.38 1.82 -0.11
CA GLU A 47 10.89 0.43 -0.17
C GLU A 47 10.32 0.09 -1.55
N LEU A 48 9.92 1.12 -2.30
CA LEU A 48 9.47 1.01 -3.68
C LEU A 48 10.60 1.25 -4.68
N GLY A 49 11.83 1.44 -4.21
CA GLY A 49 12.98 1.78 -5.05
C GLY A 49 12.94 3.21 -5.60
N LEU A 50 12.24 4.11 -4.92
CA LEU A 50 12.14 5.53 -5.23
C LEU A 50 12.93 6.36 -4.21
N ASN A 51 13.49 7.48 -4.64
CA ASN A 51 14.05 8.52 -3.77
C ASN A 51 12.93 9.39 -3.19
N THR A 52 11.89 9.67 -3.98
CA THR A 52 10.73 10.47 -3.58
C THR A 52 9.44 9.74 -3.96
N LEU A 53 8.37 9.99 -3.21
CA LEU A 53 7.03 9.49 -3.51
C LEU A 53 6.09 10.68 -3.73
N GLU A 54 5.54 10.79 -4.92
CA GLU A 54 4.61 11.85 -5.29
C GLU A 54 3.17 11.33 -5.33
N VAL A 55 3.00 10.12 -5.86
CA VAL A 55 1.71 9.47 -6.04
C VAL A 55 1.81 8.01 -5.63
N LEU A 56 0.79 7.54 -4.92
CA LEU A 56 0.56 6.13 -4.65
C LEU A 56 -0.93 5.86 -4.84
N MET A 57 -1.26 5.06 -5.85
CA MET A 57 -2.62 4.59 -6.13
C MET A 57 -2.74 3.13 -5.69
N LEU A 58 -3.85 2.79 -5.05
CA LEU A 58 -4.11 1.47 -4.50
C LEU A 58 -5.42 0.90 -5.08
N GLN A 59 -5.40 -0.38 -5.39
CA GLN A 59 -6.54 -1.17 -5.81
C GLN A 59 -6.66 -2.37 -4.87
N PRO A 60 -7.72 -2.42 -4.03
CA PRO A 60 -7.95 -3.58 -3.19
C PRO A 60 -8.19 -4.85 -4.00
N GLU A 61 -7.49 -5.92 -3.65
CA GLU A 61 -7.71 -7.26 -4.20
C GLU A 61 -8.29 -8.16 -3.11
N ALA A 62 -9.58 -8.48 -3.25
CA ALA A 62 -10.29 -9.36 -2.33
C ALA A 62 -11.16 -10.35 -3.11
N ALA A 63 -11.02 -11.63 -2.78
CA ALA A 63 -11.74 -12.73 -3.45
C ALA A 63 -13.10 -13.05 -2.79
N ASP A 64 -13.51 -12.31 -1.78
CA ASP A 64 -14.65 -12.62 -0.91
C ASP A 64 -15.91 -11.78 -1.20
N HIS A 65 -15.93 -11.07 -2.34
CA HIS A 65 -17.01 -10.16 -2.77
C HIS A 65 -17.27 -9.02 -1.76
N ILE A 66 -16.40 -8.84 -0.76
CA ILE A 66 -16.46 -7.71 0.17
C ILE A 66 -15.77 -6.53 -0.53
N MET A 67 -16.48 -5.41 -0.60
CA MET A 67 -15.87 -4.17 -1.06
C MET A 67 -14.89 -3.69 0.02
N TYR A 68 -13.64 -3.42 -0.31
CA TYR A 68 -12.73 -2.71 0.59
C TYR A 68 -12.49 -1.31 0.03
N GLY A 69 -12.40 -0.32 0.92
CA GLY A 69 -11.98 1.04 0.59
C GLY A 69 -10.55 1.26 1.04
N THR A 70 -9.73 1.88 0.20
CA THR A 70 -8.36 2.28 0.56
C THR A 70 -8.19 3.77 0.46
N SER A 71 -7.50 4.36 1.44
CA SER A 71 -7.09 5.76 1.41
C SER A 71 -5.59 5.87 1.62
N VAL A 72 -4.99 6.89 1.01
CA VAL A 72 -3.55 7.15 1.09
C VAL A 72 -3.31 8.58 1.50
N TRP A 73 -2.45 8.77 2.50
CA TRP A 73 -1.90 10.08 2.85
C TRP A 73 -0.38 10.05 2.72
N ILE A 74 0.18 10.91 1.86
CA ILE A 74 1.62 11.01 1.66
C ILE A 74 2.14 12.19 2.48
N ASN A 75 3.03 11.91 3.42
CA ASN A 75 3.73 12.92 4.20
C ASN A 75 4.77 13.58 3.30
N HIS A 76 4.75 14.91 3.18
CA HIS A 76 5.74 15.70 2.42
C HIS A 76 6.00 15.16 1.00
N LYS A 77 4.98 15.24 0.12
CA LYS A 77 5.05 14.76 -1.26
C LYS A 77 6.25 15.34 -2.02
N GLY A 78 7.02 14.48 -2.69
CA GLY A 78 8.19 14.86 -3.47
C GLY A 78 9.45 15.16 -2.65
N GLU A 79 9.40 15.08 -1.32
CA GLU A 79 10.62 15.16 -0.50
C GLU A 79 11.36 13.82 -0.47
N LEU A 80 12.68 13.89 -0.28
CA LEU A 80 13.54 12.71 -0.19
C LEU A 80 13.13 11.81 0.99
N ASP A 81 13.07 10.51 0.73
CA ASP A 81 12.78 9.46 1.71
C ASP A 81 11.45 9.67 2.45
N ASN A 82 10.50 10.31 1.77
CA ASN A 82 9.16 10.50 2.28
C ASN A 82 8.35 9.19 2.28
N TRP A 83 7.14 9.24 2.82
CA TRP A 83 6.36 8.04 3.11
C TRP A 83 4.85 8.26 2.98
N ALA A 84 4.12 7.18 2.80
CA ALA A 84 2.67 7.14 2.72
C ALA A 84 2.06 6.32 3.86
N SER A 85 1.04 6.86 4.54
CA SER A 85 0.14 6.11 5.40
C SER A 85 -0.96 5.48 4.55
N VAL A 86 -1.22 4.19 4.76
CA VAL A 86 -2.31 3.48 4.08
C VAL A 86 -3.41 3.14 5.08
N ASP A 87 -4.62 3.55 4.76
CA ASP A 87 -5.83 3.22 5.52
C ASP A 87 -6.71 2.25 4.75
N ILE A 88 -7.28 1.27 5.44
CA ILE A 88 -8.17 0.25 4.87
C ILE A 88 -9.49 0.26 5.64
N PHE A 89 -10.59 0.40 4.89
CA PHE A 89 -11.96 0.45 5.36
C PHE A 89 -12.75 -0.73 4.80
N ALA A 90 -13.69 -1.29 5.57
CA ALA A 90 -14.64 -2.28 5.09
C ALA A 90 -16.09 -1.84 5.39
N PRO A 91 -17.06 -2.07 4.50
CA PRO A 91 -18.39 -1.48 4.49
C PRO A 91 -19.27 -1.95 5.65
N ALA A 92 -18.97 -3.09 6.26
CA ALA A 92 -19.78 -3.64 7.35
C ALA A 92 -19.56 -2.93 8.70
N THR A 93 -18.54 -2.06 8.80
CA THR A 93 -18.14 -1.42 10.05
C THR A 93 -17.68 -0.01 9.74
N ASN A 94 -18.32 1.01 10.33
CA ASN A 94 -17.89 2.42 10.29
C ASN A 94 -16.54 2.66 11.01
N TYR A 95 -15.57 1.75 10.90
CA TYR A 95 -14.33 1.74 11.67
C TYR A 95 -13.12 1.46 10.77
N GLU A 96 -12.03 2.17 11.07
CA GLU A 96 -10.70 1.95 10.51
C GLU A 96 -10.12 0.64 11.07
N TYR A 97 -9.64 -0.25 10.19
CA TYR A 97 -8.95 -1.47 10.60
C TYR A 97 -7.49 -1.14 10.92
N THR A 98 -7.04 -1.44 12.14
CA THR A 98 -5.64 -1.26 12.55
C THR A 98 -4.91 -2.61 12.61
N ALA A 99 -3.60 -2.60 12.38
CA ALA A 99 -2.71 -3.75 12.54
C ALA A 99 -2.66 -4.22 14.01
N GLY A 100 -3.68 -4.96 14.45
CA GLY A 100 -3.72 -5.62 15.76
C GLY A 100 -4.96 -5.39 16.63
N ALA A 101 -5.91 -4.52 16.26
CA ALA A 101 -7.14 -4.35 17.05
C ALA A 101 -8.28 -5.21 16.50
N ARG A 102 -8.70 -6.21 17.28
CA ARG A 102 -10.01 -6.87 17.12
C ARG A 102 -11.10 -5.96 17.69
N VAL A 103 -12.10 -5.57 16.90
CA VAL A 103 -13.36 -5.07 17.45
C VAL A 103 -14.54 -5.60 16.61
N GLY A 104 -15.43 -6.40 17.24
CA GLY A 104 -16.64 -7.01 16.65
C GLY A 104 -17.85 -6.05 16.57
N PRO A 105 -19.01 -6.43 15.99
CA PRO A 105 -19.75 -7.67 16.30
C PRO A 105 -20.04 -8.61 15.11
N MET A 106 -20.36 -9.86 15.47
CA MET A 106 -20.57 -11.05 14.63
C MET A 106 -21.68 -10.88 13.58
N SER A 107 -21.30 -10.61 12.33
CA SER A 107 -22.13 -10.82 11.12
C SER A 107 -21.27 -10.75 9.85
N ALA A 108 -20.15 -10.02 9.88
CA ALA A 108 -19.12 -10.02 8.85
C ALA A 108 -17.72 -10.21 9.48
N PRO A 109 -16.70 -10.73 8.76
CA PRO A 109 -15.35 -10.88 9.29
C PRO A 109 -14.82 -9.52 9.77
N ASN A 110 -14.51 -9.42 11.07
CA ASN A 110 -14.00 -8.21 11.72
C ASN A 110 -12.46 -8.14 11.74
N THR A 111 -11.83 -8.94 10.90
CA THR A 111 -10.40 -8.96 10.65
C THR A 111 -10.23 -8.89 9.14
N LEU A 112 -9.26 -8.10 8.67
CA LEU A 112 -8.82 -8.22 7.27
C LEU A 112 -8.49 -9.71 6.99
N PRO A 113 -8.69 -10.18 5.75
CA PRO A 113 -8.23 -11.48 5.31
C PRO A 113 -6.74 -11.71 5.66
N HIS A 114 -6.24 -12.93 5.52
CA HIS A 114 -4.80 -13.22 5.58
C HIS A 114 -4.04 -12.69 6.82
N GLU A 115 -4.56 -12.96 8.03
CA GLU A 115 -3.92 -12.60 9.30
C GLU A 115 -3.93 -11.09 9.62
N GLY A 116 -4.92 -10.34 9.12
CA GLY A 116 -5.07 -8.91 9.44
C GLY A 116 -4.43 -7.97 8.41
N SER A 117 -4.34 -8.39 7.14
CA SER A 117 -3.74 -7.60 6.05
C SER A 117 -4.47 -7.83 4.72
N LEU A 118 -4.36 -6.90 3.79
CA LEU A 118 -4.98 -7.00 2.47
C LEU A 118 -3.92 -6.95 1.38
N TRP A 119 -4.14 -7.70 0.31
CA TRP A 119 -3.37 -7.53 -0.92
C TRP A 119 -3.94 -6.35 -1.70
N LEU A 120 -3.06 -5.41 -2.06
CA LEU A 120 -3.39 -4.22 -2.81
C LEU A 120 -2.51 -4.18 -4.06
N GLY A 121 -3.12 -4.16 -5.24
CA GLY A 121 -2.42 -3.72 -6.45
C GLY A 121 -2.06 -2.24 -6.28
N PHE A 122 -0.86 -1.83 -6.72
CA PHE A 122 -0.42 -0.45 -6.61
C PHE A 122 0.28 0.09 -7.84
N ILE A 123 0.18 1.41 -7.99
CA ILE A 123 0.98 2.22 -8.90
C ILE A 123 1.58 3.36 -8.09
N ALA A 124 2.92 3.41 -8.03
CA ALA A 124 3.66 4.47 -7.36
C ALA A 124 4.45 5.31 -8.36
N LEU A 125 4.52 6.63 -8.13
CA LEU A 125 5.26 7.57 -8.96
C LEU A 125 6.16 8.46 -8.10
N GLY A 126 7.36 8.75 -8.59
CA GLY A 126 8.31 9.67 -7.99
C GLY A 126 9.62 9.71 -8.77
N GLU A 127 10.72 10.07 -8.11
CA GLU A 127 12.08 10.12 -8.68
C GLU A 127 13.01 9.06 -8.10
#